data_AF-A0A7R9J732-F1
#
_entry.id   AF-A0A7R9J732-F1
#
_cell.length_a   1.000
_cell.length_b   1.000
_cell.length_c   1.000
_cell.angle_alpha   90.00
_cell.angle_beta   90.00
_cell.angle_gamma   90.00
#
_symmetry.space_group_name_H-M   'P 1'
#
loop_
_entity.id
_entity.type
_entity.pdbx_description
1 polymer ?
#
loop_
_entity_poly.entity_id
_entity_poly.type
_entity_poly.pdbx_seq_one_letter_code
_entity_poly.pdbx_strand_id
1 'polypeptide(L)'
;MKCPKGQYELIQRDDVDTLFSLSVIEPIDIPGQCIHPFFSRRLLILLAHLTGLVLLAAYSGKLVSTRTLNDFKLPFINLKGLYDNGNYEVGILKKTSVHQYFYTAKSGLLKEIYDSNMDHDANNHPGSLIEGLRKVCAMEHYAYITTYELSFPLLNMLDCRLVCLPEVFSKVRHSILLTKHSPYRKAINNVIQKLKESGVLNNIKLKTMGIAVAQPDLKEDVISGVELWDVYCVFHILISGAIASVIILAAENIHHLSKQKYFMNKHTLKTNYLR
;
A
#
# COMPACT_ATOMS: atom_id res chain seq x y z
N MET A 1 -56.81 2.03 -10.99
CA MET A 1 -57.79 1.57 -9.98
C MET A 1 -57.79 2.56 -8.82
N LYS A 2 -58.96 3.10 -8.46
CA LYS A 2 -59.12 4.06 -7.34
C LYS A 2 -59.05 3.30 -6.01
N CYS A 3 -58.19 3.74 -5.09
CA CYS A 3 -58.23 3.29 -3.69
C CYS A 3 -59.47 3.88 -2.99
N PRO A 4 -60.17 3.11 -2.14
CA PRO A 4 -61.32 3.60 -1.39
C PRO A 4 -60.89 4.59 -0.30
N LYS A 5 -61.69 5.65 -0.11
CA LYS A 5 -61.55 6.62 0.97
C LYS A 5 -62.22 6.06 2.23
N GLY A 6 -61.46 5.96 3.32
CA GLY A 6 -62.03 5.86 4.67
C GLY A 6 -61.39 4.79 5.55
N GLN A 7 -60.30 5.16 6.22
CA GLN A 7 -60.00 4.73 7.59
C GLN A 7 -58.82 5.60 8.08
N TYR A 8 -59.13 6.50 8.99
CA TYR A 8 -58.16 7.31 9.71
C TYR A 8 -57.67 6.46 10.87
N GLU A 9 -56.50 5.84 10.72
CA GLU A 9 -55.68 5.46 11.85
C GLU A 9 -54.44 6.35 11.85
N LEU A 10 -54.25 7.05 12.97
CA LEU A 10 -53.08 7.85 13.26
C LEU A 10 -51.86 6.92 13.27
N ILE A 11 -51.02 7.04 12.23
CA ILE A 11 -49.73 6.34 12.19
C ILE A 11 -48.90 6.91 13.35
N GLN A 12 -48.63 6.04 14.31
CA GLN A 12 -47.88 6.31 15.52
C GLN A 12 -46.44 6.68 15.18
N ARG A 13 -45.87 7.61 15.96
CA ARG A 13 -44.56 8.25 15.74
C ARG A 13 -43.39 7.26 15.64
N ASP A 14 -43.58 6.05 16.15
CA ASP A 14 -42.58 4.97 16.17
C ASP A 14 -42.34 4.34 14.78
N ASP A 15 -43.27 4.50 13.83
CA ASP A 15 -43.17 3.90 12.48
C ASP A 15 -42.29 4.70 11.51
N VAL A 16 -42.00 5.96 11.85
CA VAL A 16 -41.19 6.88 11.03
C VAL A 16 -39.71 6.56 11.14
N ASP A 17 -39.26 6.10 12.31
CA ASP A 17 -37.86 5.77 12.57
C ASP A 17 -37.48 4.42 11.91
N THR A 18 -38.40 3.44 11.92
CA THR A 18 -38.26 2.18 11.18
C THR A 18 -38.24 2.38 9.67
N LEU A 19 -39.07 3.30 9.14
CA LEU A 19 -39.08 3.69 7.73
C LEU A 19 -37.80 4.42 7.29
N PHE A 20 -37.20 5.22 8.18
CA PHE A 20 -35.94 5.90 7.89
C PHE A 20 -34.78 4.89 7.77
N SER A 21 -34.74 3.90 8.67
CA SER A 21 -33.73 2.83 8.62
C SER A 21 -33.84 1.91 7.40
N LEU A 22 -35.05 1.66 6.88
CA LEU A 22 -35.25 0.84 5.68
C LEU A 22 -34.94 1.58 4.38
N SER A 23 -35.13 2.90 4.33
CA SER A 23 -34.88 3.71 3.12
C SER A 23 -33.40 3.91 2.78
N VAL A 24 -32.50 3.66 3.74
CA VAL A 24 -31.04 3.80 3.55
C VAL A 24 -30.42 2.53 2.98
N ILE A 25 -31.09 1.38 3.09
CA ILE A 25 -30.50 0.09 2.71
C ILE A 25 -30.81 -0.29 1.25
N GLU A 26 -31.96 0.08 0.68
CA GLU A 26 -32.25 -0.14 -0.76
C GLU A 26 -33.30 0.85 -1.29
N PRO A 27 -33.04 1.61 -2.38
CA PRO A 27 -34.07 2.10 -3.26
C PRO A 27 -34.28 1.06 -4.38
N ILE A 28 -34.57 -0.19 -4.01
CA ILE A 28 -35.06 -1.15 -4.99
C ILE A 28 -36.57 -0.98 -5.03
N ASP A 29 -37.08 -0.63 -6.21
CA ASP A 29 -38.51 -0.56 -6.51
C ASP A 29 -39.18 -1.87 -6.07
N ILE A 30 -39.80 -1.88 -4.89
CA ILE A 30 -40.73 -2.92 -4.47
C ILE A 30 -42.08 -2.55 -5.11
N PRO A 31 -42.59 -3.30 -6.11
CA PRO A 31 -43.85 -2.99 -6.74
C PRO A 31 -44.99 -3.24 -5.75
N GLY A 32 -45.59 -2.18 -5.21
CA GLY A 32 -46.80 -2.31 -4.38
C GLY A 32 -47.12 -1.16 -3.42
N GLN A 33 -46.20 -0.22 -3.15
CA GLN A 33 -46.49 0.89 -2.23
C GLN A 33 -47.04 2.12 -2.98
N CYS A 34 -48.36 2.30 -2.90
CA CYS A 34 -49.04 3.52 -3.37
C CYS A 34 -48.78 4.68 -2.39
N ILE A 35 -47.66 5.36 -2.57
CA ILE A 35 -47.30 6.56 -1.81
C ILE A 35 -47.66 7.81 -2.63
N HIS A 36 -48.47 8.70 -2.06
CA HIS A 36 -48.92 9.93 -2.72
C HIS A 36 -47.75 10.90 -3.06
N PRO A 37 -47.84 11.63 -4.19
CA PRO A 37 -46.74 12.43 -4.72
C PRO A 37 -46.69 13.82 -4.06
N PHE A 38 -46.12 13.91 -2.85
CA PHE A 38 -45.77 15.19 -2.26
C PHE A 38 -44.37 15.63 -2.73
N PHE A 39 -44.28 16.82 -3.35
CA PHE A 39 -43.04 17.38 -3.94
C PHE A 39 -41.87 17.43 -2.94
N SER A 40 -42.17 17.70 -1.67
CA SER A 40 -41.20 17.70 -0.56
C SER A 40 -40.53 16.33 -0.35
N ARG A 41 -41.26 15.22 -0.47
CA ARG A 41 -40.69 13.87 -0.30
C ARG A 41 -39.75 13.49 -1.45
N ARG A 42 -40.07 13.89 -2.68
CA ARG A 42 -39.20 13.67 -3.84
C ARG A 42 -37.89 14.43 -3.71
N LEU A 43 -37.94 15.67 -3.20
CA LEU A 43 -36.74 16.47 -2.95
C LEU A 43 -35.82 15.82 -1.90
N LEU A 44 -36.39 15.29 -0.81
CA LEU A 44 -35.62 14.58 0.22
C LEU A 44 -34.95 13.31 -0.33
N ILE A 45 -35.67 12.52 -1.11
CA ILE A 45 -35.13 11.31 -1.76
C ILE A 45 -34.02 11.68 -2.75
N LEU A 46 -34.22 12.71 -3.57
CA LEU A 46 -33.18 13.19 -4.51
C LEU A 46 -31.94 13.71 -3.79
N LEU A 47 -32.10 14.46 -2.70
CA LEU A 47 -30.98 14.93 -1.89
C LEU A 47 -30.22 13.76 -1.25
N ALA A 48 -30.93 12.76 -0.72
CA ALA A 48 -30.31 11.56 -0.16
C ALA A 48 -29.54 10.73 -1.20
N HIS A 49 -30.07 10.59 -2.42
CA HIS A 49 -29.35 9.93 -3.51
C HIS A 49 -28.13 10.73 -3.97
N LEU A 50 -28.25 12.06 -4.06
CA LEU A 50 -27.14 12.91 -4.47
C LEU A 50 -26.01 12.90 -3.43
N THR A 51 -26.33 12.97 -2.13
CA THR A 51 -25.31 12.84 -1.08
C THR A 51 -24.68 11.45 -1.07
N GLY A 52 -25.47 10.38 -1.23
CA GLY A 52 -24.97 9.02 -1.35
C GLY A 52 -24.02 8.83 -2.54
N LEU A 53 -24.37 9.38 -3.71
CA LEU A 53 -23.53 9.33 -4.91
C LEU A 53 -22.19 10.06 -4.70
N VAL A 54 -22.23 11.25 -4.08
CA VAL A 54 -21.01 12.02 -3.77
C VAL A 54 -20.11 11.25 -2.80
N LEU A 55 -20.68 10.65 -1.75
CA LEU A 55 -19.93 9.84 -0.79
C LEU A 55 -19.32 8.60 -1.44
N LEU A 56 -20.07 7.90 -2.29
CA LEU A 56 -19.58 6.72 -3.02
C LEU A 56 -18.44 7.09 -3.97
N ALA A 57 -18.56 8.21 -4.69
CA ALA A 57 -17.51 8.71 -5.57
C ALA A 57 -16.24 9.10 -4.78
N ALA A 58 -16.41 9.80 -3.65
CA ALA A 58 -15.29 10.18 -2.78
C ALA A 58 -14.59 8.95 -2.16
N TYR A 59 -15.37 7.97 -1.70
CA TYR A 59 -14.85 6.70 -1.17
C TYR A 59 -14.07 5.94 -2.25
N SER A 60 -14.66 5.79 -3.44
CA SER A 60 -14.02 5.08 -4.56
C SER A 60 -12.72 5.76 -4.97
N GLY A 61 -12.71 7.09 -5.09
CA GLY A 61 -11.50 7.86 -5.39
C GLY A 61 -10.42 7.71 -4.33
N LYS A 62 -10.79 7.75 -3.04
CA LYS A 62 -9.84 7.54 -1.93
C LYS A 62 -9.26 6.13 -1.95
N LEU A 63 -10.12 5.12 -2.12
CA LEU A 63 -9.73 3.71 -2.19
C LEU A 63 -8.73 3.46 -3.32
N VAL A 64 -9.04 3.95 -4.53
CA VAL A 64 -8.16 3.85 -5.69
C VAL A 64 -6.83 4.55 -5.41
N SER A 65 -6.84 5.79 -4.91
CA SER A 65 -5.61 6.53 -4.60
C SER A 65 -4.71 5.80 -3.59
N THR A 66 -5.29 5.21 -2.54
CA THR A 66 -4.51 4.45 -1.54
C THR A 66 -3.97 3.12 -2.08
N ARG A 67 -4.57 2.55 -3.13
CA ARG A 67 -4.09 1.32 -3.76
C ARG A 67 -3.07 1.58 -4.87
N THR A 68 -3.16 2.72 -5.54
CA THR A 68 -2.19 3.13 -6.57
C THR A 68 -0.87 3.63 -5.95
N LEU A 69 -0.94 4.28 -4.79
CA LEU A 69 0.26 4.67 -4.05
C LEU A 69 0.75 3.49 -3.23
N ASN A 70 1.56 2.64 -3.86
CA ASN A 70 2.34 1.63 -3.15
C ASN A 70 3.51 2.35 -2.45
N ASP A 71 3.22 3.02 -1.33
CA ASP A 71 4.24 3.68 -0.51
C ASP A 71 5.09 2.59 0.15
N PHE A 72 6.12 2.13 -0.58
CA PHE A 72 7.17 1.30 0.00
C PHE A 72 7.87 2.13 1.08
N LYS A 73 7.43 1.97 2.33
CA LYS A 73 8.06 2.62 3.48
C LYS A 73 9.33 1.85 3.79
N LEU A 74 10.47 2.45 3.47
CA LEU A 74 11.75 1.89 3.85
C LEU A 74 11.81 1.78 5.38
N PRO A 75 12.33 0.68 5.93
CA PRO A 75 12.50 0.50 7.37
C PRO A 75 13.48 1.51 7.97
N PHE A 76 14.39 2.06 7.16
CA PHE A 76 15.34 3.10 7.54
C PHE A 76 15.68 3.99 6.35
N ILE A 77 16.04 5.24 6.66
CA ILE A 77 16.37 6.28 5.66
C ILE A 77 17.88 6.50 5.60
N ASN A 78 18.57 6.22 6.72
CA ASN A 78 19.96 6.61 6.97
C ASN A 78 20.78 5.40 7.43
N LEU A 79 22.11 5.52 7.28
CA LEU A 79 23.05 4.51 7.77
C LEU A 79 22.93 4.27 9.28
N LYS A 80 22.60 5.32 10.06
CA LYS A 80 22.35 5.17 11.49
C LYS A 80 21.10 4.33 11.78
N GLY A 81 20.01 4.55 11.03
CA GLY A 81 18.79 3.75 11.18
C GLY A 81 18.99 2.28 10.81
N LEU A 82 19.86 1.99 9.84
CA LEU A 82 20.29 0.63 9.53
C LEU A 82 21.00 -0.02 10.73
N TYR A 83 21.92 0.70 11.37
CA TYR A 83 22.64 0.22 12.54
C TYR A 83 21.73 0.03 13.76
N ASP A 84 20.88 1.02 14.08
CA ASP A 84 19.98 1.00 15.24
C ASP A 84 18.98 -0.16 15.17
N ASN A 85 18.61 -0.62 13.97
CA ASN A 85 17.71 -1.75 13.80
C ASN A 85 18.37 -3.10 14.12
N GLY A 86 19.70 -3.22 13.93
CA GLY A 86 20.49 -4.41 14.29
C GLY A 86 20.17 -5.74 13.57
N ASN A 87 19.07 -5.80 12.82
CA ASN A 87 18.59 -7.03 12.17
C ASN A 87 19.11 -7.19 10.73
N TYR A 88 19.93 -6.27 10.22
CA TYR A 88 20.42 -6.28 8.84
C TYR A 88 21.91 -6.55 8.78
N GLU A 89 22.27 -7.56 8.01
CA GLU A 89 23.66 -7.81 7.66
C GLU A 89 24.12 -6.78 6.62
N VAL A 90 25.35 -6.30 6.75
CA VAL A 90 25.85 -5.24 5.87
C VAL A 90 27.04 -5.75 5.06
N GLY A 91 26.88 -5.76 3.75
CA GLY A 91 27.94 -6.12 2.82
C GLY A 91 28.67 -4.92 2.22
N ILE A 92 29.98 -5.06 2.07
CA ILE A 92 30.83 -4.16 1.27
C ILE A 92 31.71 -5.00 0.34
N LEU A 93 31.87 -4.54 -0.90
CA LEU A 93 32.78 -5.16 -1.86
C LEU A 93 34.22 -5.23 -1.33
N LYS A 94 34.80 -6.44 -1.29
CA LYS A 94 36.17 -6.67 -0.79
C LYS A 94 37.20 -5.87 -1.58
N LYS A 95 38.29 -5.47 -0.89
CA LYS A 95 39.47 -4.81 -1.51
C LYS A 95 39.14 -3.49 -2.24
N THR A 96 38.09 -2.78 -1.81
CA THR A 96 37.72 -1.47 -2.35
C THR A 96 38.09 -0.33 -1.43
N SER A 97 38.10 0.90 -1.96
CA SER A 97 38.28 2.12 -1.17
C SER A 97 37.18 2.29 -0.12
N VAL A 98 35.95 1.87 -0.41
CA VAL A 98 34.84 1.88 0.55
C VAL A 98 35.13 0.91 1.69
N HIS A 99 35.53 -0.33 1.38
CA HIS A 99 35.92 -1.29 2.43
C HIS A 99 37.05 -0.76 3.31
N GLN A 100 38.10 -0.18 2.70
CA GLN A 100 39.21 0.41 3.45
C GLN A 100 38.77 1.60 4.31
N TYR A 101 37.79 2.39 3.85
CA TYR A 101 37.25 3.52 4.58
C TYR A 101 36.56 3.11 5.88
N PHE A 102 35.77 2.03 5.85
CA PHE A 102 35.17 1.45 7.05
C PHE A 102 36.23 0.80 7.95
N TYR A 103 37.15 0.02 7.37
CA TYR A 103 38.22 -0.66 8.13
C TYR A 103 39.18 0.31 8.86
N THR A 104 39.47 1.47 8.26
CA THR A 104 40.41 2.45 8.85
C THR A 104 39.72 3.37 9.87
N ALA A 105 38.40 3.28 10.04
CA ALA A 105 37.66 4.11 10.98
C ALA A 105 38.10 3.82 12.42
N LYS A 106 38.61 4.85 13.13
CA LYS A 106 39.14 4.67 14.50
C LYS A 106 38.06 4.70 15.58
N SER A 107 36.98 5.46 15.35
CA SER A 107 35.88 5.67 16.31
C SER A 107 34.62 6.18 15.61
N GLY A 108 33.46 5.91 16.19
CA GLY A 108 32.14 6.36 15.72
C GLY A 108 31.38 5.31 14.90
N LEU A 109 30.22 5.70 14.38
CA LEU A 109 29.23 4.82 13.74
C LEU A 109 29.82 3.87 12.67
N LEU A 110 30.77 4.33 11.86
CA LEU A 110 31.38 3.50 10.81
C LEU A 110 32.18 2.32 11.38
N LYS A 111 32.89 2.54 12.48
CA LYS A 111 33.64 1.49 13.17
C LYS A 111 32.69 0.52 13.84
N GLU A 112 31.66 1.05 14.51
CA GLU A 112 30.64 0.23 15.17
C GLU A 112 29.91 -0.69 14.18
N ILE A 113 29.54 -0.16 13.00
CA ILE A 113 28.93 -0.96 11.93
C ILE A 113 29.90 -2.02 11.40
N TYR A 114 31.18 -1.67 11.23
CA TYR A 114 32.19 -2.60 10.76
C TYR A 114 32.39 -3.76 11.75
N ASP A 115 32.59 -3.44 13.02
CA ASP A 115 32.86 -4.43 14.07
C ASP A 115 31.63 -5.32 14.38
N SER A 116 30.41 -4.78 14.29
CA SER A 116 29.17 -5.52 14.65
C SER A 116 28.55 -6.32 13.49
N ASN A 117 28.45 -5.73 12.30
CA ASN A 117 27.61 -6.25 11.22
C ASN A 117 28.42 -6.74 10.00
N MET A 118 29.71 -6.41 9.92
CA MET A 118 30.57 -6.76 8.79
C MET A 118 31.60 -7.83 9.14
N ASP A 119 32.23 -7.75 10.32
CA ASP A 119 33.33 -8.65 10.71
C ASP A 119 32.86 -10.08 11.10
N HIS A 120 31.57 -10.26 11.37
CA HIS A 120 31.04 -11.54 11.88
C HIS A 120 31.02 -12.67 10.84
N ASP A 121 30.89 -12.37 9.55
CA ASP A 121 30.94 -13.37 8.47
C ASP A 121 31.69 -12.87 7.22
N ALA A 122 32.83 -13.51 6.93
CA ALA A 122 33.62 -13.21 5.74
C ALA A 122 32.85 -13.45 4.41
N ASN A 123 31.76 -14.20 4.43
CA ASN A 123 30.89 -14.44 3.28
C ASN A 123 29.92 -13.28 2.99
N ASN A 124 29.71 -12.35 3.94
CA ASN A 124 28.85 -11.19 3.75
C ASN A 124 29.48 -10.14 2.83
N HIS A 125 30.79 -10.20 2.64
CA HIS A 125 31.48 -9.34 1.70
C HIS A 125 31.55 -9.99 0.31
N PRO A 126 30.84 -9.46 -0.70
CA PRO A 126 30.85 -10.01 -2.05
C PRO A 126 32.22 -9.81 -2.72
N GLY A 127 32.57 -10.71 -3.64
CA GLY A 127 33.79 -10.61 -4.45
C GLY A 127 33.61 -9.74 -5.70
N SER A 128 32.36 -9.57 -6.15
CA SER A 128 32.02 -8.73 -7.30
C SER A 128 30.81 -7.82 -7.02
N LEU A 129 30.70 -6.74 -7.78
CA LEU A 129 29.60 -5.78 -7.62
C LEU A 129 28.23 -6.41 -7.89
N ILE A 130 28.11 -7.22 -8.95
CA ILE A 130 26.87 -7.89 -9.32
C ILE A 130 26.46 -8.96 -8.30
N GLU A 131 27.43 -9.69 -7.73
CA GLU A 131 27.17 -10.65 -6.66
C GLU A 131 26.60 -9.95 -5.43
N GLY A 132 27.15 -8.79 -5.06
CA GLY A 132 26.62 -7.98 -3.95
C GLY A 132 25.18 -7.55 -4.17
N LEU A 133 24.85 -7.10 -5.38
CA LEU A 133 23.48 -6.72 -5.73
C LEU A 133 22.52 -7.93 -5.74
N ARG A 134 22.97 -9.07 -6.26
CA ARG A 134 22.19 -10.33 -6.22
C ARG A 134 21.95 -10.83 -4.80
N LYS A 135 22.90 -10.65 -3.88
CA LYS A 135 22.70 -10.98 -2.46
C LYS A 135 21.60 -10.16 -1.82
N VAL A 136 21.50 -8.87 -2.14
CA VAL A 136 20.37 -8.02 -1.68
C VAL A 136 19.03 -8.55 -2.20
N CYS A 137 18.99 -9.07 -3.44
CA CYS A 137 17.77 -9.68 -3.97
C CYS A 137 17.42 -11.02 -3.29
N ALA A 138 18.43 -11.81 -2.89
CA ALA A 138 18.24 -13.16 -2.40
C ALA A 138 18.01 -13.23 -0.87
N MET A 139 18.50 -12.25 -0.12
CA MET A 139 18.44 -12.22 1.34
C MET A 139 17.54 -11.07 1.81
N GLU A 140 16.50 -11.37 2.60
CA GLU A 140 15.53 -10.37 3.06
C GLU A 140 16.14 -9.27 3.94
N HIS A 141 17.18 -9.61 4.71
CA HIS A 141 17.78 -8.75 5.72
C HIS A 141 19.25 -8.41 5.42
N TYR A 142 19.53 -8.06 4.17
CA TYR A 142 20.89 -7.74 3.74
C TYR A 142 20.96 -6.37 3.05
N ALA A 143 21.81 -5.49 3.56
CA ALA A 143 22.08 -4.18 3.01
C ALA A 143 23.45 -4.15 2.35
N TYR A 144 23.55 -3.56 1.15
CA TYR A 144 24.80 -3.49 0.41
C TYR A 144 25.26 -2.06 0.21
N ILE A 145 26.46 -1.73 0.70
CA ILE A 145 27.04 -0.40 0.55
C ILE A 145 27.95 -0.40 -0.68
N THR A 146 27.56 0.38 -1.68
CA THR A 146 28.32 0.57 -2.91
C THR A 146 28.17 1.99 -3.46
N THR A 147 28.93 2.32 -4.49
CA THR A 147 28.84 3.61 -5.18
C THR A 147 27.78 3.56 -6.27
N TYR A 148 26.87 4.53 -6.24
CA TYR A 148 25.77 4.66 -7.19
C TYR A 148 26.21 4.57 -8.65
N GLU A 149 27.31 5.25 -9.00
CA GLU A 149 27.83 5.31 -10.38
C GLU A 149 28.18 3.93 -10.96
N LEU A 150 28.61 2.99 -10.11
CA LEU A 150 28.98 1.64 -10.53
C LEU A 150 27.79 0.68 -10.51
N SER A 151 26.89 0.82 -9.54
CA SER A 151 25.75 -0.11 -9.37
C SER A 151 24.62 0.18 -10.35
N PHE A 152 24.40 1.44 -10.68
CA PHE A 152 23.29 1.88 -11.52
C PHE A 152 23.16 1.15 -12.87
N PRO A 153 24.22 1.01 -13.71
CA PRO A 153 24.11 0.30 -14.98
C PRO A 153 23.82 -1.21 -14.82
N LEU A 154 24.02 -1.77 -13.64
CA LEU A 154 23.78 -3.19 -13.36
C LEU A 154 22.36 -3.46 -12.83
N LEU A 155 21.60 -2.42 -12.47
CA LEU A 155 20.25 -2.58 -11.94
C LEU A 155 19.32 -3.29 -12.94
N ASN A 156 19.45 -2.96 -14.23
CA ASN A 156 18.63 -3.56 -15.30
C ASN A 156 18.94 -5.05 -15.56
N MET A 157 19.99 -5.61 -14.96
CA MET A 157 20.36 -7.03 -15.10
C MET A 157 19.84 -7.89 -13.95
N LEU A 158 19.08 -7.31 -13.02
CA LEU A 158 18.57 -7.99 -11.83
C LEU A 158 17.06 -8.18 -11.95
N ASP A 159 16.59 -9.33 -11.47
CA ASP A 159 15.15 -9.66 -11.44
C ASP A 159 14.44 -9.07 -10.22
N CYS A 160 15.07 -8.15 -9.48
CA CYS A 160 14.55 -7.59 -8.25
C CYS A 160 14.60 -6.06 -8.22
N ARG A 161 13.68 -5.45 -7.48
CA ARG A 161 13.62 -4.00 -7.29
C ARG A 161 14.53 -3.59 -6.13
N LEU A 162 15.63 -2.92 -6.46
CA LEU A 162 16.52 -2.34 -5.46
C LEU A 162 16.15 -0.89 -5.18
N VAL A 163 16.19 -0.51 -3.90
CA VAL A 163 15.94 0.86 -3.46
C VAL A 163 17.18 1.40 -2.77
N CYS A 164 17.64 2.57 -3.21
CA CYS A 164 18.75 3.26 -2.57
C CYS A 164 18.23 4.05 -1.36
N LEU A 165 19.03 4.10 -0.29
CA LEU A 165 18.75 4.99 0.82
C LEU A 165 18.84 6.45 0.35
N PRO A 166 17.85 7.30 0.70
CA PRO A 166 17.79 8.68 0.22
C PRO A 166 18.90 9.55 0.84
N GLU A 167 19.38 9.23 2.04
CA GLU A 167 20.49 9.95 2.64
C GLU A 167 21.83 9.35 2.24
N VAL A 168 22.63 10.16 1.53
CA VAL A 168 23.98 9.76 1.10
C VAL A 168 24.92 9.76 2.30
N PHE A 169 25.44 8.57 2.64
CA PHE A 169 26.35 8.41 3.77
C PHE A 169 27.68 9.18 3.60
N SER A 170 28.18 9.33 2.37
CA SER A 170 29.44 10.05 2.09
C SER A 170 29.51 10.56 0.65
N LYS A 171 30.04 11.78 0.49
CA LYS A 171 30.32 12.38 -0.81
C LYS A 171 31.77 12.11 -1.21
N VAL A 172 31.97 11.20 -2.16
CA VAL A 172 33.28 10.91 -2.73
C VAL A 172 33.58 11.86 -3.89
N ARG A 173 34.84 12.32 -3.98
CA ARG A 173 35.33 13.12 -5.11
C ARG A 173 36.27 12.27 -5.96
N HIS A 174 36.01 12.20 -7.25
CA HIS A 174 36.90 11.57 -8.21
C HIS A 174 38.01 12.54 -8.62
N SER A 175 39.20 12.01 -8.85
CA SER A 175 40.37 12.76 -9.29
C SER A 175 41.18 11.95 -10.29
N ILE A 176 41.93 12.66 -11.15
CA ILE A 176 42.86 12.03 -12.08
C ILE A 176 44.22 11.96 -11.41
N LEU A 177 44.79 10.76 -11.34
CA LEU A 177 46.10 10.51 -10.77
C LEU A 177 47.18 10.84 -11.79
N LEU A 178 48.21 11.58 -11.35
CA LEU A 178 49.38 11.94 -12.14
C LEU A 178 50.64 11.52 -11.40
N THR A 179 51.72 11.25 -12.14
CA THR A 179 53.03 10.98 -11.56
C THR A 179 53.52 12.16 -10.72
N LYS A 180 54.28 11.86 -9.67
CA LYS A 180 54.82 12.89 -8.76
C LYS A 180 55.67 13.86 -9.56
N HIS A 181 55.44 15.16 -9.36
CA HIS A 181 56.09 16.26 -10.09
C HIS A 181 55.84 16.31 -11.61
N SER A 182 54.72 15.75 -12.09
CA SER A 182 54.35 15.87 -13.50
C SER A 182 54.20 17.35 -13.92
N PRO A 183 54.87 17.80 -15.01
CA PRO A 183 54.75 19.18 -15.49
C PRO A 183 53.32 19.51 -15.99
N TYR A 184 52.53 18.48 -16.32
CA TYR A 184 51.17 18.64 -16.84
C TYR A 184 50.13 18.90 -15.76
N ARG A 185 50.46 18.79 -14.46
CA ARG A 185 49.50 18.94 -13.36
C ARG A 185 48.73 20.26 -13.43
N LYS A 186 49.41 21.37 -13.70
CA LYS A 186 48.77 22.70 -13.78
C LYS A 186 47.87 22.81 -15.01
N ALA A 187 48.33 22.33 -16.16
CA ALA A 187 47.55 22.35 -17.40
C ALA A 187 46.27 21.51 -17.27
N ILE A 188 46.38 20.28 -16.77
CA ILE A 188 45.25 19.36 -16.59
C ILE A 188 44.24 19.94 -15.58
N ASN A 189 44.69 20.45 -14.45
CA ASN A 189 43.79 21.07 -13.46
C ASN A 189 43.02 22.26 -14.05
N ASN A 190 43.69 23.11 -14.84
CA ASN A 190 43.04 24.24 -15.50
C ASN A 190 41.97 23.78 -16.50
N VAL A 191 42.24 22.72 -17.25
CA VAL A 191 41.27 22.15 -18.20
C VAL A 191 40.08 21.54 -17.47
N ILE A 192 40.30 20.74 -16.42
CA ILE A 192 39.22 20.14 -15.61
C ILE A 192 38.35 21.23 -15.00
N GLN A 193 38.95 22.30 -14.47
CA GLN A 193 38.22 23.43 -13.92
C GLN A 193 37.33 24.10 -14.98
N LYS A 194 37.87 24.37 -16.18
CA LYS A 194 37.08 24.91 -17.30
C LYS A 194 35.94 23.98 -17.72
N LEU A 195 36.18 22.66 -17.77
CA LEU A 195 35.15 21.67 -18.09
C LEU A 195 34.03 21.61 -17.04
N LYS A 196 34.37 21.88 -15.78
CA LYS A 196 33.40 21.97 -14.68
C LYS A 196 32.60 23.27 -14.75
N GLU A 197 33.27 24.41 -14.92
CA GLU A 197 32.65 25.74 -14.99
C GLU A 197 31.74 25.89 -16.22
N SER A 198 32.16 25.34 -17.37
CA SER A 198 31.34 25.32 -18.59
C SER A 198 30.18 24.32 -18.54
N GLY A 199 30.07 23.51 -17.49
CA GLY A 199 29.02 22.49 -17.37
C GLY A 199 29.19 21.27 -18.28
N VAL A 200 30.27 21.18 -19.08
CA VAL A 200 30.53 20.04 -19.97
C VAL A 200 30.60 18.73 -19.18
N LEU A 201 31.26 18.73 -18.01
CA LEU A 201 31.32 17.55 -17.16
C LEU A 201 29.94 17.16 -16.62
N ASN A 202 29.09 18.14 -16.30
CA ASN A 202 27.73 17.87 -15.85
C ASN A 202 26.88 17.29 -16.99
N ASN A 203 27.04 17.80 -18.21
CA ASN A 203 26.36 17.25 -19.39
C ASN A 203 26.82 15.82 -19.70
N ILE A 204 28.12 15.53 -19.64
CA ILE A 204 28.63 14.15 -19.81
C ILE A 204 28.08 13.23 -18.73
N LYS A 205 28.05 13.68 -17.46
CA LYS A 205 27.43 12.94 -16.36
C LYS A 205 25.97 12.67 -16.66
N LEU A 206 25.20 13.71 -17.00
CA LEU A 206 23.78 13.59 -17.33
C LEU A 206 23.52 12.78 -18.59
N LYS A 207 24.43 12.68 -19.55
CA LYS A 207 24.26 11.84 -20.74
C LYS A 207 24.63 10.39 -20.45
N THR A 208 25.72 10.16 -19.74
CA THR A 208 26.20 8.81 -19.41
C THR A 208 25.28 8.15 -18.38
N MET A 209 24.89 8.91 -17.35
CA MET A 209 23.85 8.49 -16.42
C MET A 209 22.49 8.56 -17.12
N GLY A 210 22.16 9.63 -17.85
CA GLY A 210 20.93 9.86 -18.65
C GLY A 210 20.48 8.74 -19.56
N ILE A 211 21.43 8.14 -20.29
CA ILE A 211 21.15 7.00 -21.17
C ILE A 211 20.78 5.75 -20.34
N ALA A 212 21.15 5.69 -19.06
CA ALA A 212 20.67 4.72 -18.09
C ALA A 212 19.57 5.28 -17.15
N VAL A 213 19.35 6.61 -17.12
CA VAL A 213 18.27 7.35 -16.45
C VAL A 213 17.14 7.49 -17.49
N ALA A 214 16.68 6.34 -18.00
CA ALA A 214 15.27 6.08 -17.82
C ALA A 214 15.09 6.06 -16.30
N GLN A 215 14.63 7.18 -15.77
CA GLN A 215 14.57 7.38 -14.33
C GLN A 215 13.86 6.18 -13.70
N PRO A 216 14.38 5.62 -12.59
CA PRO A 216 13.53 5.05 -11.56
C PRO A 216 12.82 6.21 -10.86
N ASP A 217 12.17 7.09 -11.63
CA ASP A 217 11.06 7.85 -11.09
C ASP A 217 10.06 6.78 -10.74
N LEU A 218 10.02 6.51 -9.44
CA LEU A 218 8.92 5.89 -8.74
C LEU A 218 7.62 6.18 -9.50
N LYS A 219 7.23 5.20 -10.33
CA LYS A 219 6.02 5.01 -11.14
C LYS A 219 6.43 4.28 -12.42
N GLU A 220 7.16 3.18 -12.30
CA GLU A 220 6.71 2.05 -13.10
C GLU A 220 5.30 1.79 -12.57
N ASP A 221 4.31 2.01 -13.44
CA ASP A 221 2.96 1.52 -13.27
C ASP A 221 3.06 0.01 -13.13
N VAL A 222 3.42 -0.44 -11.93
CA VAL A 222 3.08 -1.77 -11.48
C VAL A 222 1.57 -1.72 -11.56
N ILE A 223 1.03 -2.36 -12.59
CA ILE A 223 -0.33 -2.84 -12.58
C ILE A 223 -0.34 -3.82 -11.41
N SER A 224 -0.50 -3.28 -10.20
CA SER A 224 -0.67 -4.05 -8.98
C SER A 224 -1.99 -4.75 -9.22
N GLY A 225 -1.89 -5.99 -9.70
CA GLY A 225 -3.03 -6.86 -9.83
C GLY A 225 -3.71 -6.88 -8.48
N VAL A 226 -5.01 -6.61 -8.46
CA VAL A 226 -5.79 -6.70 -7.23
C VAL A 226 -5.71 -8.15 -6.78
N GLU A 227 -4.88 -8.42 -5.78
CA GLU A 227 -4.75 -9.76 -5.22
C GLU A 227 -6.06 -10.12 -4.53
N LEU A 228 -6.51 -11.37 -4.66
CA LEU A 228 -7.75 -11.86 -4.02
C LEU A 228 -7.75 -11.64 -2.50
N TRP A 229 -6.56 -11.53 -1.90
CA TRP A 229 -6.40 -11.23 -0.48
C TRP A 229 -6.95 -9.86 -0.09
N ASP A 230 -6.89 -8.88 -0.98
CA ASP A 230 -7.34 -7.52 -0.73
C ASP A 230 -8.87 -7.38 -0.59
N VAL A 231 -9.61 -8.32 -1.17
CA VAL A 231 -11.09 -8.36 -1.14
C VAL A 231 -11.64 -9.41 -0.17
N TYR A 232 -10.76 -10.12 0.55
CA TYR A 232 -11.13 -11.17 1.50
C TYR A 232 -12.17 -10.72 2.54
N CYS A 233 -11.96 -9.55 3.14
CA CYS A 233 -12.88 -9.01 4.15
C CYS A 233 -14.29 -8.77 3.58
N VAL A 234 -14.40 -8.33 2.33
CA VAL A 234 -15.70 -8.06 1.68
C VAL A 234 -16.46 -9.37 1.49
N PHE A 235 -15.80 -10.41 0.99
CA PHE A 235 -16.40 -11.74 0.85
C PHE A 235 -16.81 -12.34 2.19
N HIS A 236 -15.99 -12.18 3.22
CA HIS A 236 -16.30 -12.69 4.56
C HIS A 236 -17.55 -12.01 5.16
N ILE A 237 -17.67 -10.69 5.02
CA ILE A 237 -18.86 -9.95 5.47
C ILE A 237 -20.10 -10.43 4.72
N LEU A 238 -20.02 -10.57 3.39
CA LEU A 238 -21.12 -11.05 2.56
C LEU A 238 -21.61 -12.45 2.99
N ILE A 239 -20.69 -13.39 3.19
CA ILE A 239 -21.00 -14.76 3.63
C ILE A 239 -21.64 -14.74 5.03
N SER A 240 -21.09 -13.97 5.96
CA SER A 240 -21.64 -13.87 7.31
C SER A 240 -23.06 -13.28 7.33
N GLY A 241 -23.33 -12.28 6.48
CA GLY A 241 -24.66 -11.70 6.31
C GLY A 241 -25.65 -12.68 5.70
N ALA A 242 -25.24 -13.45 4.68
CA ALA A 242 -26.06 -14.49 4.08
C ALA A 242 -26.43 -15.59 5.08
N ILE A 243 -25.47 -16.05 5.88
CA ILE A 243 -25.70 -17.04 6.94
C ILE A 243 -26.67 -16.49 7.99
N ALA A 244 -26.47 -15.26 8.45
CA ALA A 244 -27.36 -14.62 9.41
C ALA A 244 -28.80 -14.50 8.87
N SER A 245 -28.96 -14.12 7.60
CA SER A 245 -30.28 -14.06 6.94
C SER A 245 -30.97 -15.42 6.90
N VAL A 246 -30.24 -16.49 6.55
CA VAL A 246 -30.79 -17.86 6.55
C VAL A 246 -31.20 -18.31 7.96
N ILE A 247 -30.40 -17.97 8.99
CA ILE A 247 -30.71 -18.31 10.39
C ILE A 247 -31.97 -17.58 10.85
N ILE A 248 -32.11 -16.28 10.54
CA ILE A 248 -33.30 -15.49 10.88
C ILE A 248 -34.54 -16.08 10.20
N LEU A 249 -34.45 -16.38 8.90
CA LEU A 249 -35.57 -16.99 8.16
C LEU A 249 -35.96 -18.36 8.72
N ALA A 250 -34.98 -19.18 9.10
CA ALA A 250 -35.25 -20.47 9.73
C ALA A 250 -35.92 -20.32 11.10
N ALA A 251 -35.48 -19.37 11.92
CA ALA A 251 -36.07 -19.07 13.22
C ALA A 251 -37.52 -18.59 13.10
N GLU A 252 -37.81 -17.68 12.16
CA GLU A 252 -39.16 -17.20 11.88
C GLU A 252 -40.08 -18.33 11.43
N ASN A 253 -39.61 -19.22 10.55
CA ASN A 253 -40.40 -20.34 10.05
C ASN A 253 -40.70 -21.36 11.17
N ILE A 254 -39.73 -21.67 12.03
CA ILE A 254 -39.94 -22.54 13.20
C ILE A 254 -40.94 -21.92 14.17
N HIS A 255 -40.82 -20.60 14.42
CA HIS A 255 -41.76 -19.87 15.27
C HIS A 255 -43.18 -19.83 14.67
N HIS A 256 -43.31 -19.67 13.36
CA HIS A 256 -44.60 -19.71 12.68
C HIS A 256 -45.25 -21.11 12.77
N LEU A 257 -44.46 -22.17 12.53
CA LEU A 257 -44.94 -23.56 12.62
C LEU A 257 -45.31 -23.96 14.07
N SER A 258 -44.57 -23.49 15.07
CA SER A 258 -44.89 -23.76 16.48
C SER A 258 -46.17 -23.03 16.91
N LYS A 259 -46.38 -21.79 16.45
CA LYS A 259 -47.62 -21.04 16.65
C LYS A 259 -48.81 -21.71 15.98
N GLN A 260 -48.64 -22.25 14.77
CA GLN A 260 -49.71 -22.96 14.04
C GLN A 260 -50.08 -24.29 14.71
N LYS A 261 -49.08 -25.07 15.16
CA LYS A 261 -49.32 -26.30 15.96
C LYS A 261 -50.03 -25.98 17.28
N TYR A 262 -49.64 -24.92 17.97
CA TYR A 262 -50.29 -24.47 19.21
C TYR A 262 -51.76 -24.08 18.98
N PHE A 263 -52.05 -23.38 17.88
CA PHE A 263 -53.42 -22.99 17.53
C PHE A 263 -54.30 -24.20 17.17
N MET A 264 -53.77 -25.18 16.42
CA MET A 264 -54.49 -26.40 16.06
C MET A 264 -54.76 -27.30 17.28
N ASN A 265 -53.81 -27.43 18.21
CA ASN A 265 -53.99 -28.19 19.45
C ASN A 265 -55.04 -27.55 20.37
N LYS A 266 -55.09 -26.21 20.42
CA LYS A 266 -56.11 -25.48 21.19
C LYS A 266 -57.53 -25.70 20.62
N HIS A 267 -57.66 -25.86 19.30
CA HIS A 267 -58.95 -26.10 18.65
C HIS A 267 -59.45 -27.56 18.83
N THR A 268 -58.54 -28.54 18.90
CA THR A 268 -58.85 -29.95 19.20
C THR A 268 -59.20 -30.16 20.67
N LEU A 269 -58.54 -29.46 21.61
CA LEU A 269 -58.91 -29.49 23.02
C LEU A 269 -60.29 -28.88 23.30
N LYS A 270 -60.68 -27.84 22.56
CA LYS A 270 -62.03 -27.24 22.67
C LYS A 270 -63.15 -28.14 22.14
N THR A 271 -62.89 -28.96 21.13
CA THR A 271 -63.89 -29.86 20.54
C THR A 271 -64.11 -31.12 21.38
N ASN A 272 -63.09 -31.58 22.12
CA ASN A 272 -63.22 -32.69 23.06
C ASN A 272 -63.87 -32.31 24.41
N TYR A 273 -63.98 -31.02 24.74
CA TYR A 273 -64.66 -30.54 25.95
C TYR A 273 -66.17 -30.24 25.74
N LEU A 274 -66.65 -30.27 24.51
CA LEU A 274 -68.04 -29.99 24.12
C LEU A 274 -68.82 -31.25 23.68
N ARG A 275 -68.30 -32.43 24.02
CA ARG A 275 -68.93 -33.74 23.78
C ARG A 275 -69.02 -34.49 25.11
#